data_AF-A0A6L8NB06-F1
#
_entry.id   AF-A0A6L8NB06-F1
#
_cell.length_a   1.000
_cell.length_b   1.000
_cell.length_c   1.000
_cell.angle_alpha   90.00
_cell.angle_beta   90.00
_cell.angle_gamma   90.00
#
_symmetry.space_group_name_H-M   'P 1'
#
loop_
_entity.id
_entity.type
_entity.pdbx_description
1 polymer ?
#
loop_
_entity_poly.entity_id
_entity_poly.type
_entity_poly.pdbx_seq_one_letter_code
_entity_poly.pdbx_strand_id
1 'polypeptide(L)'
;MTRDKAKPTALHLLLVWAAMTAAMPMLGFWLLMAGWGGGVGAAVPIAALGVPLVLGLLVTTVAPVRTMLPICASLGGRLCWAVMVFVLGTLGAGAGVAFYTEGGELGSAGTRIALTGVPYAVAAALFVPGWQVRLGAVAVLAAATAYGATAPT
;
A
#
# COMPACT_ATOMS: atom_id res chain seq x y z
N MET A 1 20.41 8.39 -9.43
CA MET A 1 19.95 7.08 -9.92
C MET A 1 20.67 6.83 -11.23
N THR A 2 21.43 5.74 -11.38
CA THR A 2 21.90 5.36 -12.72
C THR A 2 20.68 4.93 -13.53
N ARG A 3 20.61 5.27 -14.82
CA ARG A 3 19.45 4.98 -15.68
C ARG A 3 19.01 3.51 -15.62
N ASP A 4 19.94 2.60 -15.35
CA ASP A 4 19.74 1.16 -15.30
C ASP A 4 18.88 0.68 -14.13
N LYS A 5 18.83 1.45 -13.03
CA LYS A 5 18.03 1.10 -11.83
C LYS A 5 16.66 1.76 -11.80
N ALA A 6 16.41 2.76 -12.66
CA ALA A 6 15.16 3.53 -12.70
C ALA A 6 13.97 2.69 -13.14
N LYS A 7 14.11 1.97 -14.27
CA LYS A 7 13.05 1.12 -14.82
C LYS A 7 12.56 0.03 -13.85
N PRO A 8 13.44 -0.81 -13.27
CA PRO A 8 12.99 -1.86 -12.35
C PRO A 8 12.35 -1.30 -11.08
N THR A 9 12.84 -0.15 -10.58
CA THR A 9 12.23 0.53 -9.43
C THR A 9 10.83 1.04 -9.76
N ALA A 10 10.67 1.73 -10.91
CA ALA A 10 9.37 2.23 -11.34
C ALA A 10 8.36 1.08 -11.53
N LEU A 11 8.79 -0.01 -12.17
CA LEU A 11 7.98 -1.22 -12.32
C LEU A 11 7.59 -1.80 -10.97
N HIS A 12 8.53 -1.93 -10.03
CA HIS A 12 8.23 -2.42 -8.68
C HIS A 12 7.18 -1.57 -7.97
N LEU A 13 7.33 -0.24 -7.96
CA LEU A 13 6.38 0.66 -7.32
C LEU A 13 5.00 0.62 -8.01
N LEU A 14 4.98 0.53 -9.34
CA LEU A 14 3.74 0.35 -10.11
C LEU A 14 3.06 -0.97 -9.76
N LEU A 15 3.81 -2.07 -9.63
CA LEU A 15 3.26 -3.38 -9.25
C LEU A 15 2.68 -3.37 -7.84
N VAL A 16 3.38 -2.75 -6.88
CA VAL A 16 2.85 -2.58 -5.52
C VAL A 16 1.58 -1.74 -5.55
N TRP A 17 1.59 -0.59 -6.23
CA TRP A 17 0.42 0.26 -6.35
C TRP A 17 -0.77 -0.49 -6.97
N ALA A 18 -0.57 -1.17 -8.10
CA ALA A 18 -1.63 -1.88 -8.82
C ALA A 18 -2.19 -3.05 -8.00
N ALA A 19 -1.30 -3.85 -7.40
CA ALA A 19 -1.68 -4.97 -6.54
C ALA A 19 -2.56 -4.50 -5.37
N MET A 20 -2.15 -3.43 -4.68
CA MET A 20 -2.87 -2.94 -3.51
C MET A 20 -4.14 -2.18 -3.88
N THR A 21 -4.15 -1.47 -5.00
CA THR A 21 -5.36 -0.83 -5.58
C THR A 21 -6.46 -1.84 -5.87
N ALA A 22 -6.10 -3.07 -6.30
CA ALA A 22 -7.06 -4.13 -6.54
C ALA A 22 -7.42 -4.90 -5.25
N ALA A 23 -6.41 -5.32 -4.49
CA ALA A 23 -6.60 -6.24 -3.38
C ALA A 23 -7.29 -5.61 -2.18
N MET A 24 -7.01 -4.34 -1.85
CA MET A 24 -7.57 -3.69 -0.66
C MET A 24 -9.07 -3.44 -0.74
N PRO A 25 -9.62 -2.86 -1.83
CA PRO A 25 -11.07 -2.71 -1.96
C PRO A 25 -11.79 -4.06 -1.93
N MET A 26 -11.22 -5.08 -2.56
CA MET A 26 -11.82 -6.42 -2.57
C MET A 26 -11.82 -7.05 -1.17
N LEU A 27 -10.70 -6.97 -0.45
CA LEU A 27 -10.61 -7.44 0.94
C LEU A 27 -11.59 -6.71 1.85
N GLY A 28 -11.66 -5.37 1.75
CA GLY A 28 -12.57 -4.54 2.52
C GLY A 28 -14.05 -4.87 2.24
N PHE A 29 -14.39 -5.07 0.96
CA PHE A 29 -15.74 -5.48 0.56
C PHE A 29 -16.14 -6.83 1.15
N TRP A 30 -15.27 -7.84 1.06
CA TRP A 30 -15.56 -9.16 1.60
C TRP A 30 -15.69 -9.15 3.13
N LEU A 31 -14.83 -8.40 3.82
CA LEU A 31 -14.92 -8.22 5.27
C LEU A 31 -16.23 -7.53 5.68
N LEU A 32 -16.64 -6.49 4.94
CA LEU A 32 -17.91 -5.81 5.16
C LEU A 32 -19.09 -6.77 4.99
N MET A 33 -19.11 -7.54 3.90
CA MET A 33 -20.19 -8.49 3.63
C MET A 33 -20.28 -9.59 4.68
N ALA A 34 -19.14 -10.14 5.11
CA ALA A 34 -19.10 -11.14 6.15
C ALA A 34 -19.55 -10.59 7.51
N GLY A 35 -19.10 -9.38 7.87
CA GLY A 35 -19.51 -8.70 9.09
C GLY A 35 -21.01 -8.37 9.11
N TRP A 36 -21.57 -7.99 7.96
CA TRP A 36 -23.00 -7.66 7.82
C TRP A 36 -23.91 -8.88 8.00
N GLY A 37 -23.57 -10.02 7.38
CA GLY A 37 -24.42 -11.21 7.38
C GLY A 37 -24.18 -12.19 8.53
N GLY A 38 -22.96 -12.25 9.09
CA GLY A 38 -22.56 -13.26 10.06
C GLY A 38 -21.76 -12.76 11.26
N GLY A 39 -21.61 -11.43 11.40
CA GLY A 39 -20.85 -10.81 12.49
C GLY A 39 -19.36 -11.13 12.45
N VAL A 40 -18.68 -10.92 13.58
CA VAL A 40 -17.21 -11.07 13.71
C VAL A 40 -16.75 -12.49 13.32
N GLY A 41 -17.53 -13.52 13.68
CA GLY A 41 -17.20 -14.92 13.38
C GLY A 41 -17.05 -15.22 11.89
N ALA A 42 -17.82 -14.54 11.03
CA ALA A 42 -17.73 -14.69 9.58
C ALA A 42 -16.58 -13.86 8.96
N ALA A 43 -16.20 -12.74 9.58
CA ALA A 43 -15.12 -11.88 9.10
C ALA A 43 -13.72 -12.46 9.38
N VAL A 44 -13.55 -13.18 10.50
CA VAL A 44 -12.28 -13.83 10.88
C VAL A 44 -11.69 -14.72 9.78
N PRO A 45 -12.41 -15.69 9.18
CA PRO A 45 -11.83 -16.55 8.15
C PRO A 45 -11.42 -15.77 6.90
N ILE A 46 -12.17 -14.71 6.53
CA ILE A 46 -11.82 -13.85 5.40
C ILE A 46 -10.52 -13.08 5.68
N ALA A 47 -10.36 -12.54 6.88
CA ALA A 47 -9.11 -11.89 7.28
C ALA A 47 -7.95 -12.90 7.33
N ALA A 48 -8.19 -14.08 7.92
CA ALA A 48 -7.18 -15.13 8.10
C ALA A 48 -6.66 -15.69 6.78
N LEU A 49 -7.44 -15.67 5.71
CA LEU A 49 -7.00 -16.08 4.36
C LEU A 49 -6.56 -14.90 3.50
N GLY A 50 -7.31 -13.80 3.56
CA GLY A 50 -7.08 -12.60 2.76
C GLY A 50 -5.76 -11.92 3.09
N VAL A 51 -5.41 -11.78 4.37
CA VAL A 51 -4.14 -11.14 4.77
C VAL A 51 -2.94 -11.94 4.27
N PRO A 52 -2.83 -13.27 4.49
CA PRO A 52 -1.75 -14.06 3.87
C PRO A 52 -1.71 -13.98 2.35
N LEU A 53 -2.87 -13.97 1.67
CA LEU A 53 -2.92 -13.85 0.22
C LEU A 53 -2.34 -12.50 -0.26
N VAL A 54 -2.70 -11.40 0.42
CA VAL A 54 -2.15 -10.07 0.11
C VAL A 54 -0.65 -10.01 0.38
N LEU A 55 -0.18 -10.59 1.49
CA LEU A 55 1.25 -10.66 1.79
C LEU A 55 1.99 -11.49 0.74
N GLY A 56 1.43 -12.62 0.31
CA GLY A 56 1.95 -13.43 -0.78
C GLY A 56 2.04 -12.64 -2.09
N LEU A 57 0.99 -11.90 -2.44
CA LEU A 57 0.97 -11.02 -3.61
C LEU A 57 2.07 -9.96 -3.53
N LEU A 58 2.21 -9.27 -2.39
CA LEU A 58 3.28 -8.30 -2.17
C LEU A 58 4.67 -8.92 -2.38
N VAL A 59 4.92 -10.13 -1.86
CA VAL A 59 6.20 -10.83 -2.07
C VAL A 59 6.52 -11.01 -3.55
N THR A 60 5.53 -11.24 -4.41
CA THR A 60 5.76 -11.38 -5.86
C THR A 60 6.19 -10.07 -6.53
N THR A 61 5.74 -8.91 -6.03
CA THR A 61 6.08 -7.60 -6.58
C THR A 61 7.56 -7.22 -6.43
N VAL A 62 8.30 -7.95 -5.60
CA VAL A 62 9.73 -7.72 -5.32
C VAL A 62 10.62 -8.20 -6.48
N ALA A 63 10.12 -9.06 -7.36
CA ALA A 63 10.92 -9.68 -8.43
C ALA A 63 11.80 -8.69 -9.23
N PRO A 64 11.31 -7.50 -9.66
CA PRO A 64 12.11 -6.55 -10.45
C PRO A 64 13.30 -5.94 -9.69
N VAL A 65 13.22 -5.88 -8.36
CA VAL A 65 14.19 -5.18 -7.49
C VAL A 65 14.89 -6.12 -6.50
N ARG A 66 14.71 -7.43 -6.66
CA ARG A 66 15.22 -8.45 -5.74
C ARG A 66 16.72 -8.36 -5.50
N THR A 67 17.50 -8.04 -6.52
CA THR A 67 18.95 -7.89 -6.45
C THR A 67 19.39 -6.56 -5.82
N MET A 68 18.48 -5.60 -5.71
CA MET A 68 18.74 -4.27 -5.18
C MET A 68 18.37 -4.15 -3.70
N LEU A 69 17.46 -4.99 -3.20
CA LEU A 69 16.97 -4.97 -1.82
C LEU A 69 17.64 -6.08 -1.00
N PRO A 70 18.66 -5.78 -0.16
CA PRO A 70 19.34 -6.80 0.64
C PRO A 70 18.38 -7.53 1.58
N ILE A 71 17.41 -6.80 2.13
CA ILE A 71 16.35 -7.36 2.99
C ILE A 71 15.52 -8.43 2.26
N CYS A 72 15.43 -8.38 0.93
CA CYS A 72 14.65 -9.31 0.13
C CYS A 72 15.46 -10.51 -0.40
N ALA A 73 16.72 -10.68 0.04
CA ALA A 73 17.58 -11.76 -0.41
C ALA A 73 17.03 -13.15 0.01
N SER A 74 16.50 -13.27 1.22
CA SER A 74 15.91 -14.49 1.76
C SER A 74 14.37 -14.46 1.71
N LEU A 75 13.74 -15.64 1.83
CA LEU A 75 12.27 -15.73 1.90
C LEU A 75 11.72 -15.00 3.14
N GLY A 76 12.32 -15.22 4.31
CA GLY A 76 11.92 -14.54 5.56
C GLY A 76 12.06 -13.02 5.47
N GLY A 77 13.10 -12.54 4.79
CA GLY A 77 13.29 -11.12 4.57
C GLY A 77 12.27 -10.49 3.61
N ARG A 78 11.84 -11.22 2.57
CA ARG A 78 10.72 -10.79 1.70
C ARG A 78 9.41 -10.72 2.45
N LEU A 79 9.13 -11.68 3.32
CA LEU A 79 7.94 -11.67 4.17
C LEU A 79 7.97 -10.51 5.16
N CYS A 80 9.12 -10.26 5.81
CA CYS A 80 9.31 -9.11 6.68
C CYS A 80 9.05 -7.80 5.94
N TRP A 81 9.63 -7.64 4.74
CA TRP A 81 9.38 -6.47 3.90
C TRP A 81 7.89 -6.32 3.53
N ALA A 82 7.23 -7.41 3.13
CA ALA A 82 5.81 -7.38 2.76
C ALA A 82 4.93 -6.98 3.96
N VAL A 83 5.22 -7.50 5.15
CA VAL A 83 4.53 -7.13 6.39
C VAL A 83 4.73 -5.65 6.70
N MET A 84 5.96 -5.12 6.61
CA MET A 84 6.20 -3.70 6.85
C MET A 84 5.46 -2.80 5.86
N VAL A 85 5.49 -3.13 4.57
CA VAL A 85 4.77 -2.39 3.53
C VAL A 85 3.26 -2.45 3.74
N PHE A 86 2.74 -3.63 4.09
CA PHE A 86 1.34 -3.82 4.40
C PHE A 86 0.92 -2.95 5.58
N VAL A 87 1.61 -3.04 6.72
CA VAL A 87 1.29 -2.28 7.93
C VAL A 87 1.34 -0.77 7.67
N LEU A 88 2.45 -0.27 7.10
CA LEU A 88 2.61 1.16 6.83
C LEU A 88 1.59 1.67 5.82
N GLY A 89 1.33 0.91 4.75
CA GLY A 89 0.34 1.26 3.75
C GLY A 89 -1.09 1.24 4.30
N THR A 90 -1.44 0.27 5.14
CA THR A 90 -2.75 0.21 5.80
C THR A 90 -2.95 1.39 6.76
N LEU A 91 -1.92 1.80 7.51
CA LEU A 91 -1.98 3.01 8.34
C LEU A 91 -2.22 4.26 7.49
N GLY A 92 -1.49 4.43 6.38
CA GLY A 92 -1.70 5.56 5.48
C GLY A 92 -3.07 5.55 4.79
N ALA A 93 -3.57 4.37 4.41
CA ALA A 93 -4.94 4.22 3.89
C ALA A 93 -5.99 4.57 4.95
N GLY A 94 -5.77 4.16 6.20
CA GLY A 94 -6.62 4.51 7.35
C GLY A 94 -6.68 6.02 7.59
N ALA A 95 -5.55 6.73 7.47
CA ALA A 95 -5.52 8.19 7.54
C ALA A 95 -6.36 8.84 6.41
N GLY A 96 -6.28 8.31 5.19
CA GLY A 96 -7.13 8.77 4.08
C GLY A 96 -8.61 8.50 4.29
N VAL A 97 -8.97 7.37 4.92
CA VAL A 97 -10.36 7.07 5.31
C VAL A 97 -10.84 8.06 6.37
N ALA A 98 -10.04 8.32 7.42
CA ALA A 98 -10.39 9.29 8.46
C ALA A 98 -10.67 10.69 7.86
N PHE A 99 -9.77 11.16 7.00
CA PHE A 99 -9.94 12.41 6.25
C PHE A 99 -11.24 12.44 5.44
N TYR A 100 -11.55 11.35 4.72
CA TYR A 100 -12.78 11.25 3.95
C TYR A 100 -14.04 11.25 4.82
N THR A 101 -14.02 10.56 5.96
CA THR A 101 -15.15 10.52 6.89
C THR A 101 -15.40 11.83 7.61
N GLU A 102 -14.36 12.66 7.75
CA GLU A 102 -14.44 14.02 8.29
C GLU A 102 -14.93 15.05 7.24
N GLY A 103 -15.30 14.61 6.04
CA GLY A 103 -15.84 15.47 4.98
C GLY A 103 -14.84 15.87 3.90
N GLY A 104 -13.58 15.43 4.00
CA GLY A 104 -12.55 15.73 3.02
C GLY A 104 -12.83 15.13 1.64
N GLU A 105 -12.68 15.92 0.58
CA GLU A 105 -12.93 15.46 -0.79
C GLU A 105 -11.74 14.68 -1.37
N LEU A 106 -11.95 13.41 -1.69
CA LEU A 106 -10.98 12.56 -2.39
C LEU A 106 -11.32 12.36 -3.88
N GLY A 107 -12.20 13.20 -4.41
CA GLY A 107 -12.68 13.12 -5.79
C GLY A 107 -13.62 11.94 -6.05
N SER A 108 -13.62 11.46 -7.30
CA SER A 108 -14.51 10.41 -7.80
C SER A 108 -14.27 9.05 -7.15
N ALA A 109 -15.22 8.11 -7.27
CA ALA A 109 -15.05 6.74 -6.80
C ALA A 109 -13.80 6.05 -7.40
N GLY A 110 -13.54 6.26 -8.69
CA GLY A 110 -12.35 5.74 -9.36
C GLY A 110 -11.05 6.33 -8.80
N THR A 111 -11.06 7.63 -8.49
CA THR A 111 -9.93 8.30 -7.82
C THR A 111 -9.66 7.68 -6.45
N ARG A 112 -10.70 7.46 -5.65
CA ARG A 112 -10.56 6.83 -4.32
C ARG A 112 -10.00 5.42 -4.40
N ILE A 113 -10.48 4.61 -5.36
CA ILE A 113 -9.94 3.28 -5.61
C ILE A 113 -8.45 3.37 -5.95
N ALA A 114 -8.06 4.21 -6.90
CA ALA A 114 -6.65 4.40 -7.27
C ALA A 114 -5.78 4.90 -6.11
N LEU A 115 -6.32 5.74 -5.22
CA LEU A 115 -5.62 6.25 -4.05
C LEU A 115 -5.36 5.17 -2.99
N THR A 116 -6.15 4.09 -2.94
CA THR A 116 -5.93 3.02 -1.94
C THR A 116 -4.56 2.37 -2.07
N GLY A 117 -3.99 2.25 -3.28
CA GLY A 117 -2.67 1.68 -3.49
C GLY A 117 -1.50 2.63 -3.20
N VAL A 118 -1.74 3.95 -3.14
CA VAL A 118 -0.68 4.97 -3.02
C VAL A 118 0.11 4.83 -1.70
N PRO A 119 -0.52 4.72 -0.51
CA PRO A 119 0.21 4.53 0.75
C PRO A 119 1.16 3.34 0.74
N TYR A 120 0.78 2.23 0.09
CA TYR A 120 1.60 1.03 0.00
C TYR A 120 2.79 1.22 -0.94
N ALA A 121 2.59 1.91 -2.07
CA ALA A 121 3.68 2.24 -2.99
C ALA A 121 4.68 3.22 -2.35
N VAL A 122 4.18 4.20 -1.59
CA VAL A 122 5.01 5.12 -0.80
C VAL A 122 5.80 4.34 0.27
N ALA A 123 5.14 3.44 1.01
CA ALA A 123 5.81 2.58 1.98
C ALA A 123 6.92 1.73 1.31
N ALA A 124 6.64 1.11 0.16
CA ALA A 124 7.62 0.34 -0.61
C ALA A 124 8.82 1.20 -1.06
N ALA A 125 8.57 2.43 -1.50
CA ALA A 125 9.60 3.37 -1.94
C ALA A 125 10.60 3.73 -0.83
N LEU A 126 10.20 3.73 0.44
CA LEU A 126 11.10 3.96 1.58
C LEU A 126 12.18 2.88 1.71
N PHE A 127 11.86 1.65 1.31
CA PHE A 127 12.80 0.52 1.37
C PHE A 127 13.73 0.46 0.16
N VAL A 128 13.40 1.12 -0.96
CA VAL A 128 14.26 1.16 -2.16
C VAL A 128 15.59 1.87 -1.84
N PRO A 129 16.74 1.31 -2.28
CA PRO A 129 18.02 1.99 -2.13
C PRO A 129 18.11 3.20 -3.05
N GLY A 130 18.37 4.37 -2.47
CA GLY A 130 18.55 5.62 -3.21
C GLY A 130 17.81 6.78 -2.55
N TRP A 131 18.55 7.84 -2.21
CA TRP A 131 18.00 9.00 -1.50
C TRP A 131 16.92 9.73 -2.29
N GLN A 132 17.00 9.76 -3.62
CA GLN A 132 16.04 10.45 -4.50
C GLN A 132 14.64 9.84 -4.43
N VAL A 133 14.55 8.50 -4.43
CA VAL A 133 13.26 7.79 -4.35
C VAL A 133 12.64 7.99 -2.97
N ARG A 134 13.48 7.95 -1.93
CA ARG A 134 13.04 8.19 -0.54
C ARG A 134 12.57 9.63 -0.34
N LEU A 135 13.30 10.62 -0.85
CA LEU A 135 12.86 12.01 -0.80
C LEU A 135 11.58 12.23 -1.61
N GLY A 136 11.43 11.57 -2.75
CA GLY A 136 10.16 11.58 -3.50
C GLY A 136 8.99 11.05 -2.66
N ALA A 137 9.18 9.91 -1.99
CA ALA A 137 8.19 9.34 -1.08
C ALA A 137 7.87 10.29 0.09
N VAL A 138 8.89 10.89 0.71
CA VAL A 138 8.73 11.88 1.79
C VAL A 138 8.01 13.14 1.30
N ALA A 139 8.32 13.61 0.09
CA ALA A 139 7.65 14.76 -0.51
C ALA A 139 6.16 14.46 -0.79
N VAL A 140 5.84 13.26 -1.26
CA VAL A 140 4.45 12.82 -1.43
C VAL A 140 3.73 12.75 -0.08
N LEU A 141 4.37 12.21 0.96
CA LEU A 141 3.80 12.21 2.32
C LEU A 141 3.57 13.64 2.82
N ALA A 142 4.56 14.52 2.70
CA ALA A 142 4.47 15.91 3.14
C ALA A 142 3.35 16.67 2.40
N ALA A 143 3.24 16.48 1.09
CA ALA A 143 2.17 17.08 0.27
C ALA A 143 0.79 16.56 0.70
N ALA A 144 0.65 15.25 0.92
CA ALA A 144 -0.60 14.65 1.40
C ALA A 144 -0.98 15.17 2.80
N THR A 145 -0.02 15.28 3.72
CA THR A 145 -0.27 15.83 5.06
C THR A 145 -0.65 17.30 5.02
N ALA A 146 0.02 18.10 4.17
CA ALA A 146 -0.28 19.51 4.02
C ALA A 146 -1.69 19.71 3.43
N TYR A 147 -2.03 18.94 2.39
CA TYR A 147 -3.38 18.95 1.81
C TYR A 147 -4.45 18.63 2.87
N GLY A 148 -4.25 17.55 3.64
CA GLY A 148 -5.17 17.17 4.71
C GLY A 148 -5.34 18.24 5.79
N ALA A 149 -4.25 18.92 6.17
CA ALA A 149 -4.30 19.99 7.18
C ALA A 149 -4.98 21.28 6.70
N THR A 150 -5.02 21.52 5.39
CA THR A 150 -5.59 22.75 4.79
C THR A 150 -6.97 22.56 4.17
N ALA A 151 -7.45 21.32 4.06
CA ALA A 151 -8.76 21.07 3.50
C ALA A 151 -9.85 21.63 4.44
N PRO A 152 -10.90 22.26 3.89
CA PRO A 152 -12.01 22.74 4.70
C PRO A 152 -12.71 21.54 5.37
N THR A 153 -12.84 21.61 6.71
CA THR A 153 -13.62 20.68 7.54
C THR A 153 -15.07 21.13 7.65
#